data_AF-A0A087U5X8-F1
#
_entry.id   AF-A0A087U5X8-F1
#
_cell.length_a   1.000
_cell.length_b   1.000
_cell.length_c   1.000
_cell.angle_alpha   90.00
_cell.angle_beta   90.00
_cell.angle_gamma   90.00
#
_symmetry.space_group_name_H-M   'P 1'
#
loop_
_entity.id
_entity.type
_entity.pdbx_description
1 polymer ?
#
loop_
_entity_poly.entity_id
_entity_poly.type
_entity_poly.pdbx_seq_one_letter_code
_entity_poly.pdbx_strand_id
1 'polypeptide(L)'
;MGFPFRGISTLKRWVSCSFRCSPGLLHDVIHVMHAGALKMTDQEHVCVLSLNEMNVGSRICYDQAEDKIVGPHRNVQVVMVRGLHASWKQPIYFDFDTQMKAEVLKDIIITLAEIGYYVVAAVADLGGRNLAV
;
A
#
# COMPACT_ATOMS: atom_id res chain seq x y z
N MET A 1 -32.80 13.85 18.11
CA MET A 1 -31.63 13.67 19.00
C MET A 1 -30.38 13.66 18.15
N GLY A 2 -29.41 14.54 18.41
CA GLY A 2 -28.13 14.56 17.69
C GLY A 2 -27.13 13.62 18.36
N PHE A 3 -26.53 12.72 17.59
CA PHE A 3 -25.44 11.88 18.09
C PHE A 3 -24.20 12.74 18.40
N PRO A 4 -23.39 12.40 19.42
CA PRO A 4 -22.21 13.16 19.83
C PRO A 4 -21.01 12.94 18.89
N PHE A 5 -21.19 13.16 17.59
CA PHE A 5 -20.11 13.06 16.61
C PHE A 5 -19.40 14.40 16.42
N ARG A 6 -18.10 14.33 16.11
CA ARG A 6 -17.33 15.53 15.75
C ARG A 6 -17.79 16.07 14.39
N GLY A 7 -17.68 17.38 14.22
CA GLY A 7 -17.94 18.02 12.93
C GLY A 7 -16.96 17.58 11.83
N ILE A 8 -17.41 17.67 10.58
CA ILE A 8 -16.65 17.24 9.39
C ILE A 8 -15.30 17.98 9.27
N SER A 9 -15.25 19.27 9.58
CA SER A 9 -14.02 20.07 9.54
C SER A 9 -12.95 19.52 10.49
N THR A 10 -13.36 19.13 11.69
CA THR A 10 -12.48 18.50 12.67
C THR A 10 -11.98 17.15 12.16
N LEU A 11 -12.84 16.31 11.58
CA LEU A 11 -12.42 15.04 11.00
C LEU A 11 -11.40 15.22 9.86
N LYS A 12 -11.66 16.15 8.93
CA LYS A 12 -10.75 16.47 7.82
C LYS A 12 -9.38 16.90 8.33
N ARG A 13 -9.34 17.80 9.33
CA ARG A 13 -8.10 18.27 9.94
C ARG A 13 -7.29 17.15 10.61
N TRP A 14 -7.97 16.24 11.31
CA TRP A 14 -7.31 15.09 11.93
C TRP A 14 -6.69 14.18 10.88
N VAL A 15 -7.45 13.83 9.83
CA VAL A 15 -6.95 12.96 8.75
C VAL A 15 -5.78 13.60 8.01
N SER A 16 -5.86 14.89 7.66
CA SER A 16 -4.78 15.59 6.93
C SER A 16 -3.49 15.75 7.73
N CYS A 17 -3.59 15.86 9.07
CA CYS A 17 -2.41 16.06 9.92
C CYS A 17 -1.77 14.73 10.36
N SER A 18 -2.55 13.64 10.44
CA SER A 18 -2.10 12.40 11.08
C SER A 18 -1.65 11.31 10.10
N PHE A 19 -2.07 11.35 8.83
CA PHE A 19 -1.79 10.26 7.90
C PHE A 19 -1.34 10.81 6.55
N ARG A 20 -0.09 10.53 6.17
CA ARG A 20 0.48 10.95 4.89
C ARG A 20 0.68 9.74 3.99
N CYS A 21 0.00 9.72 2.85
CA CYS A 21 0.17 8.69 1.83
C CYS A 21 1.03 9.23 0.69
N SER A 22 2.33 9.01 0.76
CA SER A 22 3.26 9.28 -0.35
C SER A 22 3.39 8.06 -1.25
N PRO A 23 3.65 8.26 -2.56
CA PRO A 23 4.05 7.16 -3.44
C PRO A 23 5.30 6.44 -2.91
N GLY A 24 5.42 5.16 -3.22
CA GLY A 24 6.43 4.25 -2.72
C GLY A 24 5.87 3.29 -1.66
N LEU A 25 6.75 2.93 -0.72
CA LEU A 25 6.43 2.00 0.35
C LEU A 25 5.67 2.70 1.48
N LEU A 26 4.58 2.08 1.94
CA LEU A 26 3.69 2.64 2.97
C LEU A 26 4.18 2.28 4.37
N HIS A 27 5.14 3.05 4.87
CA HIS A 27 5.75 2.83 6.18
C HIS A 27 4.74 2.83 7.34
N ASP A 28 3.74 3.73 7.31
CA ASP A 28 2.70 3.78 8.35
C ASP A 28 1.88 2.48 8.39
N VAL A 29 1.58 1.91 7.23
CA VAL A 29 0.84 0.64 7.13
C VAL A 29 1.70 -0.52 7.61
N ILE A 30 2.99 -0.53 7.23
CA ILE A 30 3.96 -1.54 7.68
C ILE A 30 4.10 -1.49 9.21
N HIS A 31 4.12 -0.30 9.81
CA HIS A 31 4.17 -0.14 11.25
C HIS A 31 2.94 -0.73 11.95
N VAL A 32 1.74 -0.48 11.39
CA VAL A 32 0.50 -1.09 11.88
C VAL A 32 0.51 -2.61 11.71
N MET A 33 1.03 -3.11 10.58
CA MET A 33 1.18 -4.54 10.33
C MET A 33 2.15 -5.20 11.31
N HIS A 34 3.26 -4.54 11.66
CA HIS A 34 4.19 -5.03 12.68
C HIS A 34 3.51 -5.14 14.05
N ALA A 35 2.74 -4.13 14.46
CA ALA A 35 1.96 -4.19 15.70
C ALA A 35 0.88 -5.31 15.67
N GLY A 36 0.30 -5.58 14.50
CA GLY A 36 -0.61 -6.70 14.28
C GLY A 36 0.08 -8.07 14.36
N ALA A 37 1.31 -8.17 13.83
CA ALA A 37 2.08 -9.42 13.80
C ALA A 37 2.34 -9.98 15.19
N LEU A 38 2.53 -9.10 16.20
CA LEU A 38 2.73 -9.49 17.60
C LEU A 38 1.59 -10.33 18.21
N LYS A 39 0.40 -10.30 17.60
CA LYS A 39 -0.78 -11.03 18.07
C LYS A 39 -1.12 -12.24 17.20
N MET A 40 -0.40 -12.42 16.10
CA MET A 40 -0.63 -13.48 15.13
C MET A 40 0.25 -14.69 15.45
N THR A 41 -0.23 -15.87 15.05
CA THR A 41 0.55 -17.11 15.08
C THR A 41 1.44 -17.23 13.84
N ASP A 42 2.48 -18.07 13.91
CA ASP A 42 3.42 -18.29 12.80
C ASP A 42 2.73 -18.66 11.47
N GLN A 43 1.62 -19.39 11.54
CA GLN A 43 0.83 -19.76 10.35
C GLN A 43 0.13 -18.55 9.73
N GLU A 44 -0.34 -17.60 10.56
CA GLU A 44 -1.05 -16.41 10.10
C GLU A 44 -0.09 -15.35 9.50
N HIS A 45 1.20 -15.45 9.82
CA HIS A 45 2.28 -14.64 9.21
C HIS A 45 2.62 -15.07 7.79
N VAL A 46 2.25 -16.29 7.37
CA VAL A 46 2.46 -16.76 6.00
C VAL A 46 1.56 -15.98 5.06
N CYS A 47 2.16 -15.33 4.06
CA CYS A 47 1.46 -14.41 3.17
C CYS A 47 1.92 -14.51 1.71
N VAL A 48 1.12 -13.91 0.84
CA VAL A 48 1.30 -13.86 -0.61
C VAL A 48 1.26 -12.39 -1.04
N LEU A 49 2.12 -12.03 -1.99
CA LEU A 49 2.10 -10.72 -2.64
C LEU A 49 1.18 -10.75 -3.85
N SER A 50 0.31 -9.75 -3.97
CA SER A 50 -0.54 -9.54 -5.15
C SER A 50 -0.15 -8.21 -5.78
N LEU A 51 0.32 -8.27 -7.02
CA LEU A 51 0.73 -7.11 -7.81
C LEU A 51 -0.36 -6.81 -8.83
N ASN A 52 -0.74 -5.55 -8.95
CA ASN A 52 -1.71 -5.13 -9.95
C ASN A 52 -1.46 -3.69 -10.41
N GLU A 53 -1.86 -3.40 -11.65
CA GLU A 53 -1.84 -2.05 -12.22
C GLU A 53 -3.28 -1.58 -12.44
N MET A 54 -3.59 -0.33 -12.07
CA MET A 54 -4.91 0.27 -12.29
C MET A 54 -4.80 1.56 -13.09
N ASN A 55 -5.69 1.74 -14.06
CA ASN A 55 -5.76 2.97 -14.83
C ASN A 55 -6.43 4.09 -14.02
N VAL A 56 -5.88 5.30 -14.13
CA VAL A 56 -6.40 6.52 -13.49
C VAL A 56 -6.62 7.63 -14.51
N GLY A 57 -7.53 8.55 -14.17
CA GLY A 57 -7.78 9.71 -15.00
C GLY A 57 -6.56 10.63 -15.05
N SER A 58 -5.96 10.76 -16.24
CA SER A 58 -4.75 11.53 -16.53
C SER A 58 -4.91 13.05 -16.39
N ARG A 59 -5.27 13.50 -15.19
CA ARG A 59 -5.48 14.90 -14.81
C ARG A 59 -4.29 15.41 -14.01
N ILE A 60 -4.06 16.72 -14.13
CA ILE A 60 -3.12 17.45 -13.27
C ILE A 60 -3.91 17.94 -12.06
N CYS A 61 -3.40 17.64 -10.87
CA CYS A 61 -3.97 18.06 -9.60
C CYS A 61 -2.95 18.88 -8.83
N TYR A 62 -3.39 19.88 -8.07
CA TYR A 62 -2.53 20.61 -7.14
C TYR A 62 -2.90 20.24 -5.71
N ASP A 63 -1.95 19.69 -4.98
CA ASP A 63 -2.06 19.36 -3.56
C ASP A 63 -1.55 20.55 -2.74
N GLN A 64 -2.50 21.29 -2.16
CA GLN A 64 -2.23 22.46 -1.33
C GLN A 64 -1.50 22.13 -0.02
N ALA A 65 -1.67 20.92 0.51
CA ALA A 65 -1.09 20.56 1.81
C ALA A 65 0.42 20.35 1.72
N GLU A 66 0.87 19.79 0.61
CA GLU A 66 2.29 19.50 0.33
C GLU A 66 2.89 20.46 -0.71
N ASP A 67 2.14 21.49 -1.13
CA ASP A 67 2.52 22.47 -2.15
C ASP A 67 3.15 21.82 -3.40
N LYS A 68 2.42 20.84 -3.97
CA LYS A 68 2.92 20.03 -5.08
C LYS A 68 1.90 19.85 -6.20
N ILE A 69 2.39 19.83 -7.43
CA ILE A 69 1.62 19.42 -8.60
C ILE A 69 1.77 17.91 -8.76
N VAL A 70 0.64 17.20 -8.87
CA VAL A 70 0.54 15.75 -9.03
C VAL A 70 -0.02 15.44 -10.41
N GLY A 71 0.61 14.50 -11.12
CA GLY A 71 0.21 14.12 -12.46
C GLY A 71 0.74 15.04 -13.57
N PRO A 72 0.31 14.79 -14.82
CA PRO A 72 -0.71 13.82 -15.20
C PRO A 72 -0.18 12.38 -15.16
N HIS A 73 -0.88 11.50 -14.45
CA HIS A 73 -0.54 10.07 -14.37
C HIS A 73 -1.59 9.20 -15.06
N ARG A 74 -1.18 8.10 -15.68
CA ARG A 74 -2.10 7.21 -16.41
C ARG A 74 -2.42 5.96 -15.64
N ASN A 75 -1.44 5.42 -14.93
CA ASN A 75 -1.60 4.18 -14.19
C ASN A 75 -1.03 4.29 -12.77
N VAL A 76 -1.54 3.47 -11.88
CA VAL A 76 -1.02 3.27 -10.52
C VAL A 76 -0.67 1.80 -10.36
N GLN A 77 0.58 1.54 -10.03
CA GLN A 77 1.05 0.23 -9.62
C GLN A 77 0.76 0.06 -8.13
N VAL A 78 0.16 -1.07 -7.74
CA VAL A 78 -0.15 -1.37 -6.34
C VAL A 78 0.38 -2.76 -5.99
N VAL A 79 0.98 -2.88 -4.80
CA VAL A 79 1.29 -4.19 -4.19
C VAL A 79 0.50 -4.33 -2.90
N MET A 80 -0.21 -5.44 -2.82
CA MET A 80 -0.93 -5.86 -1.62
C MET A 80 -0.33 -7.12 -1.03
N VAL A 81 -0.30 -7.19 0.28
CA VAL A 81 -0.02 -8.42 1.02
C VAL A 81 -1.33 -9.05 1.44
N ARG A 82 -1.44 -10.36 1.29
CA ARG A 82 -2.60 -11.14 1.72
C ARG A 82 -2.14 -12.33 2.56
N GLY A 83 -2.78 -12.56 3.70
CA GLY A 83 -2.55 -13.76 4.49
C GLY A 83 -2.96 -15.02 3.72
N LEU A 84 -2.13 -16.06 3.77
CA LEU A 84 -2.41 -17.34 3.12
C LEU A 84 -3.34 -18.19 3.98
N HIS A 85 -3.00 -18.34 5.26
CA HIS A 85 -3.79 -19.11 6.23
C HIS A 85 -4.80 -18.26 7.02
N ALA A 86 -4.77 -16.93 6.86
CA ALA A 86 -5.64 -16.00 7.55
C ALA A 86 -6.31 -15.00 6.59
N SER A 87 -7.55 -14.63 6.88
CA SER A 87 -8.33 -13.73 6.04
C SER A 87 -8.04 -12.25 6.34
N TRP A 88 -6.86 -11.78 5.94
CA TRP A 88 -6.50 -10.36 5.99
C TRP A 88 -5.78 -9.93 4.72
N LYS A 89 -5.84 -8.63 4.42
CA LYS A 89 -5.15 -8.01 3.27
C LYS A 89 -4.81 -6.56 3.59
N GLN A 90 -3.64 -6.10 3.14
CA GLN A 90 -3.22 -4.71 3.29
C GLN A 90 -2.46 -4.22 2.05
N PRO A 91 -2.72 -3.01 1.54
CA PRO A 91 -1.85 -2.38 0.55
C PRO A 91 -0.57 -1.90 1.24
N ILE A 92 0.58 -2.23 0.67
CA ILE A 92 1.89 -1.87 1.26
C ILE A 92 2.72 -0.97 0.36
N TYR A 93 2.37 -0.87 -0.91
CA TYR A 93 3.09 -0.05 -1.88
C TYR A 93 2.11 0.47 -2.92
N PHE A 94 2.28 1.73 -3.31
CA PHE A 94 1.70 2.24 -4.54
C PHE A 94 2.65 3.24 -5.20
N ASP A 95 2.66 3.29 -6.52
CA ASP A 95 3.41 4.33 -7.25
C ASP A 95 2.76 4.64 -8.60
N PHE A 96 3.05 5.81 -9.16
CA PHE A 96 2.44 6.29 -10.40
C PHE A 96 3.33 6.01 -11.61
N ASP A 97 2.73 5.47 -12.68
CA ASP A 97 3.36 5.20 -13.98
C ASP A 97 4.69 4.39 -13.93
N THR A 98 4.94 3.71 -12.81
CA THR A 98 6.13 2.91 -12.58
C THR A 98 5.85 1.44 -12.86
N GLN A 99 6.72 0.80 -13.65
CA GLN A 99 6.73 -0.66 -13.79
C GLN A 99 7.32 -1.31 -12.53
N MET A 100 6.76 -2.45 -12.11
CA MET A 100 7.33 -3.21 -11.01
C MET A 100 8.77 -3.63 -11.34
N LYS A 101 9.72 -3.28 -10.47
CA LYS A 101 11.13 -3.66 -10.61
C LYS A 101 11.47 -4.76 -9.60
N ALA A 102 12.35 -5.68 -9.97
CA ALA A 102 12.83 -6.73 -9.08
C ALA A 102 13.46 -6.17 -7.78
N GLU A 103 14.13 -5.01 -7.85
CA GLU A 103 14.69 -4.30 -6.70
C GLU A 103 13.62 -3.91 -5.69
N VAL A 104 12.55 -3.24 -6.16
CA VAL A 104 11.42 -2.82 -5.30
C VAL A 104 10.73 -4.03 -4.68
N LEU A 105 10.54 -5.10 -5.46
CA LEU A 105 9.95 -6.33 -4.95
C LEU A 105 10.82 -6.98 -3.87
N LYS A 106 12.14 -7.00 -4.07
CA LYS A 106 13.10 -7.51 -3.09
C LYS A 106 13.08 -6.69 -1.81
N ASP A 107 13.06 -5.36 -1.91
CA ASP A 107 12.99 -4.46 -0.76
C ASP A 107 11.70 -4.67 0.04
N ILE A 108 10.57 -4.88 -0.66
CA ILE A 108 9.28 -5.24 -0.04
C ILE A 108 9.40 -6.57 0.73
N ILE A 109 9.97 -7.61 0.12
CA ILE A 109 10.10 -8.93 0.75
C ILE A 109 11.00 -8.86 1.97
N ILE A 110 12.14 -8.14 1.90
CA ILE A 110 13.04 -7.93 3.03
C ILE A 110 12.32 -7.19 4.16
N THR A 111 11.63 -6.09 3.84
CA THR A 111 10.89 -5.31 4.84
C THR A 111 9.83 -6.15 5.54
N LEU A 112 9.10 -6.99 4.81
CA LEU A 112 8.10 -7.90 5.38
C LEU A 112 8.73 -9.01 6.23
N ALA A 113 9.89 -9.53 5.84
CA ALA A 113 10.60 -10.52 6.61
C ALA A 113 11.11 -9.95 7.95
N GLU A 114 11.59 -8.69 7.95
CA GLU A 114 12.03 -7.99 9.17
C GLU A 114 10.92 -7.81 10.19
N ILE A 115 9.67 -7.59 9.74
CA ILE A 115 8.51 -7.47 10.63
C ILE A 115 7.84 -8.82 10.95
N GLY A 116 8.43 -9.95 10.51
CA GLY A 116 8.01 -11.30 10.87
C GLY A 116 7.02 -11.98 9.92
N TYR A 117 6.74 -11.42 8.73
CA TYR A 117 5.87 -12.04 7.74
C TYR A 117 6.66 -12.89 6.74
N TYR A 118 6.13 -14.07 6.42
CA TYR A 118 6.76 -15.02 5.50
C TYR A 118 6.08 -14.97 4.14
N VAL A 119 6.70 -14.31 3.17
CA VAL A 119 6.22 -14.26 1.79
C VAL A 119 6.57 -15.57 1.07
N VAL A 120 5.56 -16.34 0.67
CA VAL A 120 5.76 -17.66 0.02
C VAL A 120 5.43 -17.67 -1.47
N ALA A 121 4.69 -16.68 -1.95
CA ALA A 121 4.35 -16.55 -3.36
C ALA A 121 4.10 -15.09 -3.75
N ALA A 122 4.23 -14.81 -5.04
CA ALA A 122 3.81 -13.57 -5.66
C ALA A 122 2.87 -13.88 -6.83
N VAL A 123 1.83 -13.08 -6.99
CA VAL A 123 0.81 -13.21 -8.03
C VAL A 123 0.73 -11.90 -8.79
N ALA A 124 0.92 -11.96 -10.10
CA ALA A 124 0.80 -10.83 -11.01
C ALA A 124 -0.12 -11.21 -12.18
N ASP A 125 -0.60 -10.21 -12.92
CA ASP A 125 -1.30 -10.45 -14.17
C ASP A 125 -0.31 -10.84 -15.30
N LEU A 126 -0.85 -11.23 -16.45
CA LEU A 126 -0.08 -11.58 -17.65
C LEU A 126 0.19 -10.37 -18.57
N GLY A 127 0.11 -9.15 -18.04
CA GLY A 127 0.45 -7.95 -18.78
C GLY A 127 1.91 -7.98 -19.24
N GLY A 128 2.20 -7.46 -20.43
CA GLY A 128 3.56 -7.52 -21.00
C GLY A 128 4.65 -6.91 -20.11
N ARG A 129 4.28 -6.00 -19.21
CA ARG A 129 5.16 -5.40 -18.20
C ARG A 129 5.58 -6.39 -17.10
N ASN A 130 4.75 -7.37 -16.79
CA ASN A 130 5.04 -8.38 -15.77
C ASN A 130 5.87 -9.56 -16.31
N LEU A 131 5.89 -9.76 -17.63
CA LEU A 131 6.73 -10.78 -18.28
C LEU A 131 8.23 -10.41 -18.29
N ALA A 132 8.55 -9.14 -18.04
CA ALA A 132 9.91 -8.61 -18.04
C ALA A 132 10.49 -8.39 -16.63
N VAL A 133 9.74 -8.76 -15.58
CA VAL A 133 10.14 -8.66 -14.16
C VAL A 133 11.11 -9.77 -13.79
#